data_AF-A0A4S3J8Q7-F1
#
_entry.id   AF-A0A4S3J8Q7-F1
#
_cell.length_a   1.000
_cell.length_b   1.000
_cell.length_c   1.000
_cell.angle_alpha   90.00
_cell.angle_beta   90.00
_cell.angle_gamma   90.00
#
_symmetry.space_group_name_H-M   'P 1'
#
loop_
_entity.id
_entity.type
_entity.pdbx_description
1 polymer ?
#
loop_
_entity_poly.entity_id
_entity_poly.type
_entity_poly.pdbx_seq_one_letter_code
_entity_poly.pdbx_strand_id
1 'polypeptide(L)'
;MDLSNIFRIINIAVGVIMVLGGIAQFFPPSLGSIIVGAYVIVFGLLVGGLEFLPNVPDYVYRYASFLFSFLGRGIFYIFVGSIMLHDHVLQQIAGSIVGIIGVGYLALEFVPSIEPPSNMREADQSWGAEQV
;
A
#
# COMPACT_ATOMS: atom_id res chain seq x y z
N MET A 1 5.92 -9.43 -19.69
CA MET A 1 5.41 -9.68 -18.32
C MET A 1 4.00 -9.13 -18.28
N ASP A 2 3.02 -9.88 -17.81
CA ASP A 2 1.66 -9.36 -17.65
C ASP A 2 1.64 -8.20 -16.66
N LEU A 3 0.88 -7.16 -16.98
CA LEU A 3 0.77 -5.92 -16.22
C LEU A 3 0.34 -6.17 -14.75
N SER A 4 -0.46 -7.22 -14.52
CA SER A 4 -0.79 -7.71 -13.18
C SER A 4 0.43 -8.14 -12.35
N ASN A 5 1.38 -8.86 -12.96
CA ASN A 5 2.60 -9.30 -12.27
C ASN A 5 3.52 -8.11 -11.95
N ILE A 6 3.55 -7.10 -12.82
CA ILE A 6 4.31 -5.87 -12.60
C ILE A 6 3.77 -5.13 -11.36
N PHE A 7 2.46 -4.94 -11.27
CA PHE A 7 1.85 -4.29 -10.10
C PHE A 7 2.08 -5.06 -8.80
N ARG A 8 1.96 -6.38 -8.84
CA ARG A 8 2.27 -7.23 -7.68
C ARG A 8 3.70 -7.03 -7.19
N ILE A 9 4.67 -7.01 -8.11
CA ILE A 9 6.08 -6.78 -7.77
C ILE A 9 6.29 -5.39 -7.17
N ILE A 10 5.66 -4.36 -7.74
CA ILE A 10 5.74 -2.98 -7.22
C ILE A 10 5.16 -2.92 -5.80
N ASN A 11 4.00 -3.51 -5.56
CA ASN A 11 3.35 -3.54 -4.24
C ASN A 11 4.21 -4.24 -3.19
N ILE A 12 4.83 -5.38 -3.55
CA ILE A 12 5.77 -6.09 -2.67
C ILE A 12 7.00 -5.22 -2.40
N ALA A 13 7.57 -4.58 -3.41
CA ALA A 13 8.72 -3.69 -3.24
C ALA A 13 8.40 -2.51 -2.32
N VAL A 14 7.23 -1.88 -2.48
CA VAL A 14 6.74 -0.82 -1.59
C VAL A 14 6.60 -1.34 -0.15
N GLY A 15 5.99 -2.51 0.04
CA GLY A 15 5.86 -3.13 1.35
C GLY A 15 7.22 -3.37 2.04
N VAL A 16 8.21 -3.85 1.30
CA VAL A 16 9.58 -4.04 1.81
C VAL A 16 10.24 -2.71 2.17
N ILE A 17 10.13 -1.69 1.32
CA ILE A 17 10.68 -0.35 1.59
C ILE A 17 10.04 0.25 2.84
N MET A 18 8.73 0.09 3.02
CA MET A 18 8.02 0.55 4.21
C MET A 18 8.54 -0.17 5.46
N VAL A 19 8.67 -1.49 5.46
CA VAL A 19 9.18 -2.23 6.63
C VAL A 19 10.61 -1.79 6.98
N LEU A 20 11.50 -1.69 5.99
CA LEU A 20 12.89 -1.27 6.21
C LEU A 20 12.97 0.19 6.68
N GLY A 21 12.19 1.09 6.08
CA GLY A 21 12.15 2.50 6.47
C GLY A 21 11.51 2.73 7.84
N GLY A 22 10.51 1.94 8.20
CA GLY A 22 9.92 1.95 9.54
C GLY A 22 10.89 1.45 10.61
N ILE A 23 11.70 0.41 10.33
CA ILE A 23 12.78 -0.04 11.22
C ILE A 23 13.84 1.05 11.39
N ALA A 24 14.21 1.73 10.30
CA ALA A 24 15.17 2.82 10.36
C ALA A 24 14.70 3.97 11.27
N GLN A 25 13.39 4.17 11.42
CA GLN A 25 12.81 5.25 12.23
C GLN A 25 13.01 5.07 13.74
N PHE A 26 13.44 3.89 14.20
CA PHE A 26 13.80 3.65 15.60
C PHE A 26 15.12 4.32 16.01
N PHE A 27 15.87 4.88 15.06
CA PHE A 27 17.20 5.45 15.30
C PHE A 27 17.25 6.87 14.73
N PRO A 28 17.38 7.93 15.57
CA PRO A 28 17.42 7.95 17.03
C PRO A 28 16.02 7.76 17.65
N PRO A 29 15.92 7.08 18.80
CA PRO A 29 14.64 6.74 19.40
C PRO A 29 13.97 7.96 20.05
N SER A 30 12.87 8.42 19.44
CA SER A 30 11.88 9.28 20.07
C SER A 30 10.52 8.58 20.11
N LEU A 31 9.66 8.90 21.08
CA LEU A 31 8.33 8.30 21.18
C LEU A 31 7.52 8.48 19.89
N GLY A 32 7.58 9.67 19.27
CA GLY A 32 6.92 9.94 17.99
C GLY A 32 7.47 9.07 16.87
N SER A 33 8.79 9.02 16.72
CA SER A 33 9.44 8.20 15.67
C SER A 33 9.17 6.70 15.83
N ILE A 34 9.09 6.21 17.06
CA ILE A 34 8.78 4.80 17.36
C ILE A 34 7.33 4.48 16.98
N ILE A 35 6.39 5.36 17.34
CA ILE A 35 4.97 5.18 17.01
C ILE A 35 4.78 5.20 15.48
N VAL A 36 5.36 6.19 14.79
CA VAL A 36 5.27 6.28 13.33
C VAL A 36 5.94 5.07 12.68
N GLY A 37 7.13 4.67 13.13
CA GLY A 37 7.83 3.50 12.63
C GLY A 37 7.03 2.21 12.79
N ALA A 38 6.36 2.03 13.93
CA ALA A 38 5.47 0.89 14.17
C ALA A 38 4.28 0.87 13.19
N TYR A 39 3.63 2.03 12.96
CA TYR A 39 2.55 2.12 11.97
C TYR A 39 3.04 1.81 10.56
N VAL A 40 4.19 2.36 10.15
CA VAL A 40 4.77 2.12 8.82
C VAL A 40 5.11 0.64 8.61
N ILE A 41 5.64 -0.05 9.63
CA ILE A 41 5.91 -1.50 9.57
C ILE A 41 4.61 -2.29 9.40
N VAL A 42 3.59 -2.00 10.22
CA VAL A 42 2.27 -2.69 10.13
C VAL A 42 1.66 -2.47 8.74
N PHE A 43 1.69 -1.23 8.24
CA PHE A 43 1.24 -0.90 6.90
C PHE A 43 2.03 -1.63 5.81
N GLY A 44 3.36 -1.72 5.92
CA GLY A 44 4.20 -2.42 4.96
C GLY A 44 3.92 -3.92 4.92
N LEU A 45 3.71 -4.53 6.08
CA LEU A 45 3.30 -5.93 6.22
C LEU A 45 1.90 -6.18 5.64
N LEU A 46 0.96 -5.25 5.84
CA LEU A 46 -0.38 -5.36 5.24
C LEU A 46 -0.30 -5.31 3.71
N VAL A 47 0.39 -4.31 3.15
CA VAL A 47 0.54 -4.18 1.69
C VAL A 47 1.24 -5.38 1.08
N GLY A 48 2.36 -5.81 1.66
CA GLY A 48 3.08 -6.99 1.18
C GLY A 48 2.27 -8.27 1.35
N GLY A 49 1.65 -8.46 2.51
CA GLY A 49 0.86 -9.64 2.85
C GLY A 49 -0.35 -9.84 1.94
N LEU A 50 -1.04 -8.75 1.58
CA LEU A 50 -2.16 -8.79 0.62
C LEU A 50 -1.76 -9.38 -0.73
N GLU A 51 -0.51 -9.23 -1.16
CA GLU A 51 -0.01 -9.80 -2.42
C GLU A 51 0.37 -11.29 -2.34
N PHE A 52 0.48 -11.84 -1.13
CA PHE A 52 0.74 -13.26 -0.90
C PHE A 52 -0.52 -14.05 -0.58
N LEU A 53 -1.64 -13.38 -0.27
CA LEU A 53 -2.95 -13.99 -0.01
C LEU A 53 -3.63 -14.36 -1.35
N PRO A 54 -3.76 -15.66 -1.71
CA PRO A 54 -4.38 -16.07 -2.97
C PRO A 54 -5.90 -15.84 -2.99
N ASN A 55 -6.54 -15.89 -1.83
CA ASN A 55 -7.94 -15.55 -1.62
C ASN A 55 -8.01 -14.60 -0.43
N VAL A 56 -8.31 -13.33 -0.68
CA VAL A 56 -8.44 -12.33 0.38
C VAL A 56 -9.78 -12.57 1.09
N PRO A 57 -9.79 -12.72 2.43
CA PRO A 57 -11.04 -12.96 3.16
C PRO A 57 -12.02 -11.77 3.06
N ASP A 58 -13.33 -12.06 3.00
CA ASP A 58 -14.40 -11.07 2.82
C ASP A 58 -14.39 -9.93 3.85
N TYR A 59 -13.95 -10.21 5.08
CA TYR A 59 -13.84 -9.20 6.12
C TYR A 59 -12.77 -8.14 5.79
N VAL A 60 -11.69 -8.50 5.09
CA VAL A 60 -10.63 -7.55 4.71
C VAL A 60 -11.15 -6.61 3.62
N TYR A 61 -11.89 -7.13 2.65
CA TYR A 61 -12.57 -6.30 1.65
C TYR A 61 -13.54 -5.30 2.28
N ARG A 62 -14.29 -5.73 3.31
CA ARG A 62 -15.27 -4.88 3.99
C ARG A 62 -14.65 -3.69 4.72
N TYR A 63 -13.53 -3.90 5.42
CA TYR A 63 -12.92 -2.87 6.26
C TYR A 63 -11.78 -2.10 5.59
N ALA A 64 -11.13 -2.69 4.59
CA ALA A 64 -9.98 -2.12 3.92
C ALA A 64 -10.21 -1.97 2.41
N SER A 65 -11.45 -1.72 1.98
CA SER A 65 -11.85 -1.54 0.58
C SER A 65 -10.95 -0.56 -0.19
N PHE A 66 -10.46 0.50 0.48
CA PHE A 66 -9.56 1.48 -0.14
C PHE A 66 -8.19 0.88 -0.55
N LEU A 67 -7.69 -0.15 0.14
CA LEU A 67 -6.46 -0.85 -0.24
C LEU A 67 -6.65 -1.75 -1.46
N PHE A 68 -7.86 -1.89 -1.99
CA PHE A 68 -8.13 -2.67 -3.20
C PHE A 68 -8.39 -1.77 -4.42
N SER A 69 -8.26 -0.45 -4.32
CA SER A 69 -8.42 0.49 -5.45
C SER A 69 -7.10 1.19 -5.78
N PHE A 70 -6.87 1.54 -7.05
CA PHE A 70 -5.71 2.34 -7.48
C PHE A 70 -5.70 3.71 -6.79
N LEU A 71 -6.84 4.40 -6.78
CA LEU A 71 -7.00 5.67 -6.06
C LEU A 71 -6.67 5.53 -4.56
N GLY A 72 -7.27 4.53 -3.90
CA GLY A 72 -7.10 4.33 -2.46
C GLY A 72 -5.67 3.94 -2.08
N ARG A 73 -5.02 3.04 -2.84
CA ARG A 73 -3.59 2.71 -2.66
C ARG A 73 -2.68 3.89 -2.97
N GLY A 74 -2.98 4.68 -4.00
CA GLY A 74 -2.22 5.87 -4.37
C GLY A 74 -2.19 6.89 -3.23
N ILE A 75 -3.36 7.25 -2.70
CA ILE A 75 -3.48 8.16 -1.54
C ILE A 75 -2.77 7.58 -0.33
N PHE A 76 -2.91 6.28 -0.08
CA PHE A 76 -2.26 5.61 1.04
C PHE A 76 -0.73 5.66 0.95
N TYR A 77 -0.15 5.38 -0.23
CA TYR A 77 1.30 5.46 -0.45
C TYR A 77 1.82 6.90 -0.34
N ILE A 78 1.07 7.91 -0.81
CA ILE A 78 1.43 9.31 -0.60
C ILE A 78 1.45 9.65 0.89
N PHE A 79 0.43 9.23 1.63
CA PHE A 79 0.35 9.43 3.07
C PHE A 79 1.53 8.77 3.81
N VAL A 80 1.79 7.48 3.55
CA VAL A 80 2.90 6.74 4.16
C VAL A 80 4.24 7.36 3.78
N GLY A 81 4.44 7.68 2.50
CA GLY A 81 5.64 8.34 2.03
C GLY A 81 5.90 9.64 2.77
N SER A 82 4.85 10.44 3.02
CA SER A 82 4.94 11.72 3.73
C SER A 82 5.32 11.57 5.20
N ILE A 83 4.74 10.60 5.93
CA ILE A 83 5.09 10.37 7.34
C ILE A 83 6.48 9.75 7.54
N MET A 84 7.03 9.13 6.48
CA MET A 84 8.41 8.61 6.46
C MET A 84 9.45 9.69 6.19
N LEU A 85 9.08 10.88 5.70
CA LEU A 85 10.00 12.00 5.49
C LEU A 85 10.42 12.58 6.85
N HIS A 86 11.48 12.03 7.42
CA HIS A 86 12.09 12.49 8.66
C HIS A 86 13.61 12.64 8.51
N ASP A 87 14.28 13.17 9.55
CA ASP A 87 15.62 13.77 9.52
C ASP A 87 16.77 12.95 8.89
N HIS A 88 16.57 11.65 8.60
CA HIS A 88 17.59 10.81 7.95
C HIS A 88 17.44 10.72 6.43
N VAL A 89 18.57 10.93 5.74
CA VAL A 89 18.68 10.86 4.27
C VAL A 89 18.13 9.54 3.69
N LEU A 90 18.39 8.39 4.33
CA LEU A 90 17.88 7.10 3.85
C LEU A 90 16.35 6.99 3.96
N GLN A 91 15.76 7.53 5.02
CA GLN A 91 14.31 7.58 5.22
C GLN A 91 13.67 8.56 4.23
N GLN A 92 14.33 9.70 3.99
CA GLN A 92 13.87 10.69 3.02
C GLN A 92 13.83 10.12 1.60
N ILE A 93 14.84 9.35 1.20
CA ILE A 93 14.87 8.65 -0.10
C ILE A 93 13.77 7.59 -0.14
N ALA A 94 13.66 6.73 0.88
CA ALA A 94 12.65 5.68 0.95
C ALA A 94 11.22 6.25 0.90
N GLY A 95 10.93 7.26 1.72
CA GLY A 95 9.64 7.95 1.77
C GLY A 95 9.29 8.65 0.46
N SER A 96 10.28 9.27 -0.19
CA SER A 96 10.10 9.91 -1.49
C SER A 96 9.80 8.89 -2.59
N ILE A 97 10.45 7.73 -2.60
CA ILE A 97 10.15 6.64 -3.55
C ILE A 97 8.72 6.15 -3.37
N VAL A 98 8.31 5.85 -2.13
CA VAL A 98 6.94 5.39 -1.82
C VAL A 98 5.91 6.45 -2.21
N GLY A 99 6.19 7.73 -1.90
CA GLY A 99 5.33 8.84 -2.26
C GLY A 99 5.18 9.02 -3.77
N ILE A 100 6.28 8.94 -4.53
CA ILE A 100 6.26 9.02 -6.01
C ILE A 100 5.47 7.86 -6.62
N ILE A 101 5.66 6.63 -6.11
CA ILE A 101 4.87 5.46 -6.54
C ILE A 101 3.38 5.70 -6.27
N GLY A 102 3.04 6.29 -5.12
CA GLY A 102 1.68 6.68 -4.78
C GLY A 102 1.07 7.68 -5.76
N VAL A 103 1.81 8.70 -6.17
CA VAL A 103 1.38 9.63 -7.24
C VAL A 103 1.19 8.90 -8.56
N GLY A 104 2.06 7.95 -8.90
CA GLY A 104 1.90 7.08 -10.06
C GLY A 104 0.58 6.30 -10.02
N TYR A 105 0.27 5.66 -8.89
CA TYR A 105 -0.99 4.92 -8.71
C TYR A 105 -2.21 5.83 -8.78
N LEU A 106 -2.12 7.05 -8.22
CA LEU A 106 -3.16 8.06 -8.32
C LEU A 106 -3.40 8.49 -9.77
N ALA A 107 -2.34 8.65 -10.56
CA ALA A 107 -2.45 9.02 -11.98
C ALA A 107 -3.04 7.89 -12.82
N LEU A 108 -2.72 6.62 -12.49
CA LEU A 108 -3.24 5.45 -13.19
C LEU A 108 -4.76 5.30 -13.07
N GLU A 109 -5.37 5.79 -11.99
CA GLU A 109 -6.84 5.86 -11.85
C GLU A 109 -7.49 6.61 -13.02
N PHE A 110 -6.83 7.65 -13.54
CA PHE A 110 -7.35 8.46 -14.65
C PHE A 110 -7.02 7.87 -16.03
N VAL A 111 -6.42 6.68 -16.10
CA VAL A 111 -6.10 5.98 -17.34
C VAL A 111 -7.06 4.80 -17.51
N PRO A 112 -8.17 4.95 -18.29
CA PRO A 112 -9.22 3.94 -18.39
C PRO A 112 -8.80 2.62 -19.03
N SER A 113 -7.61 2.58 -19.63
CA SER A 113 -7.08 1.43 -20.37
C SER A 113 -6.37 0.39 -19.50
N ILE A 114 -6.18 0.66 -18.20
CA ILE A 114 -5.42 -0.20 -17.30
C ILE A 114 -6.42 -0.88 -16.36
N GLU A 115 -6.76 -2.11 -16.69
CA GLU A 115 -7.61 -2.92 -15.80
C GLU A 115 -6.88 -3.17 -14.47
N PRO A 116 -7.54 -2.94 -13.33
CA PRO A 116 -6.96 -3.26 -12.03
C PRO A 116 -6.65 -4.75 -11.93
N PRO A 117 -5.47 -5.12 -11.40
CA PRO A 117 -5.12 -6.52 -11.20
C PRO A 117 -6.16 -7.23 -10.34
N SER A 118 -6.27 -8.56 -10.44
CA SER A 118 -7.30 -9.34 -9.73
C SER A 118 -7.33 -9.11 -8.21
N ASN A 119 -6.19 -8.78 -7.60
CA ASN A 119 -6.07 -8.42 -6.18
C ASN A 119 -6.52 -6.97 -5.87
N MET A 120 -7.07 -6.26 -6.83
CA MET A 120 -7.68 -4.93 -6.76
C MET A 120 -9.07 -4.91 -7.42
N ARG A 121 -9.53 -6.06 -7.91
CA ARG A 121 -10.92 -6.19 -8.33
C ARG A 121 -11.75 -6.42 -7.08
N GLU A 122 -12.81 -5.64 -6.94
CA GLU A 122 -13.95 -6.04 -6.14
C GLU A 122 -14.27 -7.48 -6.58
N ALA A 123 -14.10 -8.45 -5.68
CA ALA A 123 -14.79 -9.72 -5.85
C ALA A 123 -16.25 -9.33 -6.03
N ASP A 124 -16.82 -9.68 -7.19
CA ASP A 124 -18.21 -9.36 -7.53
C ASP A 124 -19.03 -9.47 -6.24
N GLN A 125 -19.67 -8.37 -5.84
CA GLN A 125 -20.60 -8.34 -4.72
C GLN A 125 -21.79 -9.27 -5.03
N SER A 126 -21.57 -10.58 -4.99
CA SER A 126 -22.62 -11.59 -4.93
C SER A 126 -23.23 -11.64 -3.54
N TRP A 127 -22.63 -10.97 -2.54
CA TRP A 127 -23.17 -10.87 -1.19
C TRP A 127 -23.98 -9.59 -1.00
N GLY A 128 -25.19 -9.61 -1.56
CA GLY A 128 -26.17 -8.54 -1.48
C GLY A 128 -27.40 -8.78 -2.37
N ALA A 129 -27.29 -9.67 -3.36
CA ALA A 129 -28.40 -10.04 -4.24
C ALA A 129 -29.33 -11.14 -3.69
N GLU A 130 -29.22 -11.51 -2.40
CA GLU A 130 -30.07 -12.56 -1.79
C GLU A 130 -30.87 -12.12 -0.55
N GLN A 131 -30.90 -10.82 -0.22
CA GLN A 131 -31.81 -10.34 0.83
C GLN A 131 -32.41 -8.98 0.48
N VAL A 132 -33.36 -8.94 -0.45
CA VAL A 132 -34.80 -8.63 -0.25
C VAL A 132 -35.57 -8.69 -1.57
#